data_AF-A0AA35V8M2-F1
#
_entry.id   AF-A0AA35V8M2-F1
#
_cell.length_a   1.000
_cell.length_b   1.000
_cell.length_c   1.000
_cell.angle_alpha   90.00
_cell.angle_beta   90.00
_cell.angle_gamma   90.00
#
_symmetry.space_group_name_H-M   'P 1'
#
loop_
_entity.id
_entity.type
_entity.pdbx_description
1 polymer ?
#
loop_
_entity_poly.entity_id
_entity_poly.type
_entity_poly.pdbx_seq_one_letter_code
_entity_poly.pdbx_strand_id
1 'polypeptide(L)'
;MAVPAKRAAVASSSSSASRSRRSRHLAFFSSLPQYVDSGDCTWVCEFCGAYFWYVERVGKFSRPGHLRYSHCCRDGGVVLPYPPAFDHQFVALYQNVTFMKDIRAYNSMFSMTSFGANVLD
;
A
#
# COMPACT_ATOMS: atom_id res chain seq x y z
N MET A 1 12.48 -25.03 -65.54
CA MET A 1 11.40 -25.53 -64.67
C MET A 1 11.92 -26.77 -63.96
N ALA A 2 12.13 -26.69 -62.65
CA ALA A 2 12.49 -27.85 -61.84
C ALA A 2 11.91 -27.64 -60.43
N VAL A 3 10.98 -28.52 -60.06
CA VAL A 3 10.28 -28.56 -58.77
C VAL A 3 11.21 -29.23 -57.75
N PRO A 4 11.45 -28.66 -56.55
CA PRO A 4 12.08 -29.41 -55.48
C PRO A 4 11.03 -30.18 -54.67
N ALA A 5 11.30 -31.48 -54.53
CA ALA A 5 10.52 -32.46 -53.77
C ALA A 5 10.58 -32.21 -52.25
N LYS A 6 9.42 -32.31 -51.58
CA LYS A 6 9.32 -32.41 -50.12
C LYS A 6 9.83 -33.77 -49.66
N ARG A 7 10.73 -33.80 -48.67
CA ARG A 7 11.06 -35.02 -47.91
C ARG A 7 10.80 -34.83 -46.41
N ALA A 8 10.55 -35.98 -45.79
CA ALA A 8 9.81 -36.27 -44.57
C ALA A 8 10.23 -35.56 -43.28
N ALA A 9 9.23 -35.37 -42.42
CA ALA A 9 9.38 -35.05 -41.00
C ALA A 9 9.95 -36.26 -40.24
N VAL A 10 10.92 -36.01 -39.35
CA VAL A 10 11.38 -36.98 -38.34
C VAL A 10 11.09 -36.38 -36.97
N ALA A 11 10.45 -37.18 -36.14
CA ALA A 11 9.99 -36.81 -34.80
C ALA A 11 11.13 -36.81 -33.77
N SER A 12 10.79 -36.22 -32.61
CA SER A 12 11.33 -36.43 -31.26
C SER A 12 12.53 -35.60 -30.80
N SER A 13 12.27 -34.70 -29.84
CA SER A 13 12.64 -34.96 -28.45
C SER A 13 12.06 -33.86 -27.54
N SER A 14 11.08 -34.26 -26.73
CA SER A 14 10.55 -33.48 -25.62
C SER A 14 11.63 -33.32 -24.56
N SER A 15 12.35 -32.20 -24.54
CA SER A 15 13.12 -31.80 -23.37
C SER A 15 12.16 -31.10 -22.40
N SER A 16 11.70 -31.85 -21.40
CA SER A 16 11.08 -31.30 -20.20
C SER A 16 12.15 -30.54 -19.41
N ALA A 17 12.52 -29.35 -19.89
CA ALA A 17 13.31 -28.41 -19.13
C ALA A 17 12.49 -28.03 -17.89
N SER A 18 12.94 -28.51 -16.74
CA SER A 18 12.46 -28.15 -15.42
C SER A 18 12.52 -26.63 -15.27
N ARG A 19 11.41 -25.96 -15.59
CA ARG A 19 11.26 -24.50 -15.45
C ARG A 19 11.43 -24.14 -13.98
N SER A 20 12.66 -23.77 -13.65
CA SER A 20 13.14 -23.32 -12.36
C SER A 20 12.10 -22.42 -11.68
N ARG A 21 11.48 -22.92 -10.60
CA ARG A 21 10.62 -22.16 -9.67
C ARG A 21 11.24 -20.82 -9.26
N ARG A 22 12.56 -20.71 -9.30
CA ARG A 22 13.36 -19.54 -8.95
C ARG A 22 13.08 -18.31 -9.84
N SER A 23 12.80 -18.50 -11.13
CA SER A 23 12.61 -17.39 -12.08
C SER A 23 11.26 -16.68 -11.90
N ARG A 24 10.21 -17.41 -11.53
CA ARG A 24 8.88 -16.83 -11.27
C ARG A 24 8.82 -16.03 -9.97
N HIS A 25 9.64 -16.40 -8.97
CA HIS A 25 9.73 -15.66 -7.71
C HIS A 25 10.29 -14.25 -7.96
N LEU A 26 11.43 -14.13 -8.65
CA LEU A 26 12.06 -12.83 -8.98
C LEU A 26 11.13 -11.89 -9.77
N ALA A 27 10.39 -12.40 -10.75
CA ALA A 27 9.45 -11.61 -11.53
C ALA A 27 8.21 -11.12 -10.73
N PHE A 28 7.82 -11.86 -9.69
CA PHE A 28 6.71 -11.48 -8.80
C PHE A 28 7.11 -10.35 -7.83
N PHE A 29 8.33 -10.37 -7.28
CA PHE A 29 8.81 -9.29 -6.40
C PHE A 29 8.94 -7.95 -7.12
N SER A 30 9.22 -7.94 -8.43
CA SER A 30 9.27 -6.71 -9.23
C SER A 30 7.91 -6.05 -9.46
N SER A 31 6.80 -6.74 -9.21
CA SER A 31 5.44 -6.19 -9.31
C SER A 31 4.81 -5.85 -7.96
N LEU A 32 5.48 -6.14 -6.85
CA LEU A 32 4.97 -5.76 -5.53
C LEU A 32 5.09 -4.24 -5.36
N PRO A 33 4.07 -3.58 -4.78
CA PRO A 33 4.18 -2.18 -4.43
C PRO A 33 5.43 -1.97 -3.57
N GLN A 34 6.35 -1.13 -4.05
CA GLN A 34 7.51 -0.76 -3.28
C GLN A 34 7.05 0.06 -2.07
N TYR A 35 7.65 -0.21 -0.90
CA TYR A 35 7.41 0.63 0.28
C TYR A 35 7.85 2.06 -0.02
N VAL A 36 6.91 3.00 0.08
CA VAL A 36 7.16 4.44 -0.07
C VAL A 36 7.14 5.07 1.31
N ASP A 37 8.29 5.55 1.76
CA ASP A 37 8.39 6.32 2.99
C ASP A 37 8.01 7.79 2.72
N SER A 38 6.93 8.25 3.33
CA SER A 38 6.46 9.64 3.23
C SER A 38 7.00 10.53 4.36
N GLY A 39 7.86 9.99 5.22
CA GLY A 39 8.38 10.64 6.41
C GLY A 39 7.36 10.72 7.56
N ASP A 40 7.71 11.49 8.58
CA ASP A 40 6.91 11.60 9.80
C ASP A 40 5.70 12.53 9.65
N CYS A 41 4.60 12.16 10.31
CA CYS A 41 3.37 12.95 10.40
C CYS A 41 3.50 14.02 11.50
N THR A 42 4.33 15.04 11.25
CA THR A 42 4.71 16.06 12.26
C THR A 42 4.13 17.44 12.00
N TRP A 43 3.57 17.69 10.81
CA TRP A 43 2.99 18.98 10.47
C TRP A 43 1.60 19.13 11.05
N VAL A 44 1.23 20.34 11.48
CA VAL A 44 -0.01 20.59 12.21
C VAL A 44 -0.86 21.60 11.46
N CYS A 45 -2.14 21.28 11.26
CA CYS A 45 -3.11 22.18 10.64
C CYS A 45 -3.33 23.43 11.51
N GLU A 46 -3.24 24.61 10.89
CA GLU A 46 -3.39 25.90 11.57
C GLU A 46 -4.78 26.13 12.20
N PHE A 47 -5.82 25.46 11.70
CA PHE A 47 -7.20 25.69 12.12
C PHE A 47 -7.68 24.71 13.20
N CYS A 48 -7.39 23.41 13.06
CA CYS A 48 -7.94 22.38 13.93
C CYS A 48 -6.88 21.57 14.70
N GLY A 49 -5.59 21.83 14.48
CA GLY A 49 -4.51 21.11 15.16
C GLY A 49 -4.32 19.66 14.70
N ALA A 50 -4.96 19.23 13.61
CA ALA A 50 -4.77 17.89 13.06
C ALA A 50 -3.35 17.72 12.50
N TYR A 51 -2.71 16.59 12.79
CA TYR A 51 -1.44 16.21 12.21
C TYR A 51 -1.61 15.76 10.75
N PHE A 52 -0.63 16.06 9.90
CA PHE A 52 -0.60 15.66 8.50
C PHE A 52 0.83 15.43 7.99
N TRP A 53 0.94 14.66 6.91
CA TRP A 53 2.23 14.42 6.25
C TRP A 53 2.61 15.57 5.30
N TYR A 54 3.91 15.81 5.12
CA TYR A 54 4.38 16.87 4.20
C TYR A 54 3.84 16.71 2.77
N VAL A 55 3.68 15.47 2.32
CA VAL A 55 3.17 15.13 0.98
C VAL A 55 1.69 15.46 0.81
N GLU A 56 0.93 15.55 1.90
CA GLU A 56 -0.52 15.87 1.89
C GLU A 56 -0.80 17.37 1.83
N ARG A 57 0.24 18.22 1.92
CA ARG A 57 0.08 19.67 1.89
C ARG A 57 -0.60 20.13 0.60
N VAL A 58 -1.38 21.20 0.69
CA VAL A 58 -1.97 21.86 -0.47
C VAL A 58 -0.90 22.66 -1.18
N GLY A 59 -0.32 22.08 -2.23
CA GLY A 59 0.86 22.65 -2.93
C GLY A 59 0.67 24.08 -3.44
N LYS A 60 -0.54 24.44 -3.91
CA LYS A 60 -0.83 25.79 -4.42
C LYS A 60 -0.84 26.88 -3.34
N PHE A 61 -1.19 26.54 -2.11
CA PHE A 61 -1.34 27.50 -1.01
C PHE A 61 -0.24 27.38 0.05
N SER A 62 0.57 26.34 -0.02
CA SER A 62 1.72 26.16 0.88
C SER A 62 2.90 27.00 0.44
N ARG A 63 3.56 27.66 1.39
CA ARG A 63 4.78 28.45 1.20
C ARG A 63 5.89 27.90 2.08
N PRO A 64 7.17 28.19 1.80
CA PRO A 64 8.26 27.90 2.73
C PRO A 64 7.95 28.51 4.11
N GLY A 65 7.89 27.68 5.14
CA GLY A 65 7.54 28.10 6.50
C GLY A 65 6.03 28.16 6.82
N HIS A 66 5.14 28.02 5.83
CA HIS A 66 3.68 27.95 6.05
C HIS A 66 3.03 26.87 5.19
N LEU A 67 2.87 25.68 5.75
CA LEU A 67 2.20 24.57 5.06
C LEU A 67 0.70 24.61 5.30
N ARG A 68 -0.09 24.36 4.26
CA ARG A 68 -1.55 24.30 4.35
C ARG A 68 -2.06 22.89 4.16
N TYR A 69 -3.09 22.52 4.91
CA TYR A 69 -3.76 21.24 4.83
C TYR A 69 -5.27 21.43 4.99
N SER A 70 -6.05 20.99 3.99
CA SER A 70 -7.48 21.24 3.91
C SER A 70 -8.35 19.99 4.09
N HIS A 71 -7.78 18.78 4.05
CA HIS A 71 -8.56 17.55 4.14
C HIS A 71 -9.17 17.31 5.53
N CYS A 72 -8.62 17.91 6.59
CA CYS A 72 -9.17 17.79 7.95
C CYS A 72 -10.41 18.67 8.15
N CYS A 73 -10.24 19.99 8.13
CA CYS A 73 -11.27 20.96 8.52
C CYS A 73 -11.76 21.84 7.37
N ARG A 74 -11.37 21.53 6.12
CA ARG A 74 -11.69 22.33 4.93
C ARG A 74 -11.30 23.81 5.11
N ASP A 75 -10.03 24.03 5.45
CA ASP A 75 -9.46 25.36 5.71
C ASP A 75 -10.22 26.17 6.78
N GLY A 76 -10.65 25.48 7.85
CA GLY A 76 -11.42 26.07 8.95
C GLY A 76 -12.92 26.20 8.67
N GLY A 77 -13.41 25.69 7.53
CA GLY A 77 -14.83 25.71 7.18
C GLY A 77 -15.71 24.80 8.03
N VAL A 78 -15.13 23.81 8.71
CA VAL A 78 -15.84 22.95 9.68
C VAL A 78 -15.07 22.81 10.98
N VAL A 79 -15.79 22.85 12.11
CA VAL A 79 -15.24 22.55 13.43
C VAL A 79 -15.38 21.05 13.68
N LEU A 80 -14.25 20.36 13.78
CA LEU A 80 -14.22 18.95 14.14
C LEU A 80 -14.21 18.80 15.67
N PRO A 81 -15.05 17.93 16.26
CA PRO A 81 -14.91 17.59 17.67
C PRO A 81 -13.61 16.82 17.91
N TYR A 82 -13.02 16.99 19.09
CA TYR A 82 -11.87 16.18 19.50
C TYR A 82 -12.31 14.72 19.62
N PRO A 83 -11.53 13.74 19.11
CA PRO A 83 -11.88 12.34 19.24
C PRO A 83 -11.96 11.93 20.71
N PRO A 84 -12.85 11.00 21.08
CA PRO A 84 -12.87 10.46 22.43
C PRO A 84 -11.54 9.79 22.76
N ALA A 85 -11.22 9.69 24.05
CA ALA A 85 -10.05 8.97 24.50
C ALA A 85 -10.10 7.52 23.99
N PHE A 86 -8.97 7.02 23.50
CA PHE A 86 -8.85 5.62 23.10
C PHE A 86 -8.98 4.71 24.33
N ASP A 87 -9.54 3.51 24.12
CA ASP A 87 -9.56 2.49 25.17
C ASP A 87 -8.13 2.19 25.63
N HIS A 88 -7.93 2.14 26.95
CA HIS A 88 -6.66 1.79 27.58
C HIS A 88 -6.06 0.48 27.03
N GLN A 89 -6.90 -0.48 26.65
CA GLN A 89 -6.43 -1.74 26.06
C GLN A 89 -5.73 -1.52 24.72
N PHE A 90 -6.27 -0.64 23.86
CA PHE A 90 -5.62 -0.31 22.59
C PHE A 90 -4.30 0.42 22.81
N VAL A 91 -4.27 1.38 23.74
CA VAL A 91 -3.04 2.12 24.06
C VAL A 91 -1.95 1.17 24.57
N ALA A 92 -2.31 0.24 25.46
CA ALA A 92 -1.38 -0.76 25.98
C ALA A 92 -0.85 -1.72 24.89
N LEU A 93 -1.69 -2.06 23.90
CA LEU A 93 -1.30 -2.91 22.78
C LEU A 93 -0.17 -2.27 21.95
N TYR A 94 -0.28 -0.98 21.63
CA TYR A 94 0.76 -0.25 20.87
C TYR A 94 2.07 -0.05 21.66
N GLN A 95 2.02 -0.14 22.99
CA GLN A 95 3.22 -0.11 23.84
C GLN A 95 3.91 -1.49 23.94
N ASN A 96 3.24 -2.56 23.51
CA ASN A 96 3.80 -3.91 23.55
C ASN A 96 4.78 -4.13 22.39
N VAL A 97 6.05 -4.32 22.72
CA VAL A 97 7.13 -4.51 21.73
C VAL A 97 6.92 -5.76 20.87
N THR A 98 6.40 -6.84 21.43
CA THR A 98 6.14 -8.08 20.68
C THR A 98 5.03 -7.85 19.67
N PHE A 99 3.94 -7.19 20.09
CA PHE A 99 2.85 -6.81 19.18
C PHE A 99 3.37 -5.94 18.02
N MET A 100 4.17 -4.91 18.32
CA MET A 100 4.70 -4.02 17.29
C MET A 100 5.67 -4.71 16.32
N LYS A 101 6.45 -5.71 16.78
CA LYS A 101 7.30 -6.54 15.92
C LYS A 101 6.48 -7.36 14.93
N ASP A 102 5.35 -7.89 15.39
CA ASP A 102 4.50 -8.78 14.61
C ASP A 102 3.29 -8.08 13.97
N ILE A 103 3.23 -6.74 14.02
CA ILE A 103 2.08 -5.94 13.58
C ILE A 103 1.66 -6.24 12.13
N ARG A 104 2.61 -6.54 11.25
CA ARG A 104 2.32 -6.92 9.85
C ARG A 104 1.60 -8.26 9.76
N ALA A 105 1.97 -9.24 10.58
CA ALA A 105 1.31 -10.55 10.62
C ALA A 105 -0.13 -10.40 11.15
N TYR A 106 -0.32 -9.62 12.22
CA TYR A 106 -1.64 -9.29 12.74
C TYR A 106 -2.50 -8.59 11.67
N ASN A 107 -2.01 -7.50 11.06
CA ASN A 107 -2.76 -6.78 10.02
C ASN A 107 -3.11 -7.68 8.83
N SER A 108 -2.20 -8.59 8.44
CA SER A 108 -2.45 -9.55 7.37
C SER A 108 -3.54 -10.55 7.73
N MET A 109 -3.54 -11.05 8.98
CA MET A 109 -4.59 -11.94 9.50
C MET A 109 -5.97 -11.26 9.47
N PHE A 110 -6.03 -9.96 9.78
CA PHE A 110 -7.29 -9.18 9.78
C PHE A 110 -7.67 -8.60 8.42
N SER A 111 -6.78 -8.61 7.43
CA SER A 111 -7.08 -8.10 6.08
C SER A 111 -8.10 -8.92 5.29
N MET A 112 -8.45 -10.13 5.74
CA MET A 112 -9.43 -11.03 5.10
C MET A 112 -10.84 -10.96 5.71
N THR A 113 -11.13 -10.01 6.61
CA THR A 113 -12.45 -9.93 7.27
C THR A 113 -13.40 -8.93 6.60
N SER A 114 -13.60 -9.04 5.28
CA SER A 114 -14.85 -8.62 4.66
C SER A 114 -15.44 -9.82 3.92
N PHE A 115 -16.48 -10.44 4.49
CA PHE A 115 -17.40 -11.22 3.67
C PHE A 115 -18.14 -10.22 2.80
N GLY A 116 -17.96 -10.33 1.48
CA GLY A 116 -18.30 -9.32 0.49
C GLY A 116 -19.58 -8.54 0.77
N ALA A 117 -19.45 -7.22 0.89
CA ALA A 117 -20.58 -6.34 0.67
C ALA A 117 -21.00 -6.49 -0.80
N ASN A 118 -22.23 -6.92 -1.05
CA ASN A 118 -22.84 -6.80 -2.36
C ASN A 118 -22.95 -5.31 -2.67
N VAL A 119 -22.06 -4.80 -3.51
CA VAL A 119 -22.31 -3.55 -4.22
C VAL A 119 -23.38 -3.90 -5.24
N LEU A 120 -24.64 -3.59 -4.92
CA LEU A 120 -25.69 -3.58 -5.92
C LEU A 120 -25.34 -2.43 -6.87
N ASP A 121 -24.90 -2.79 -8.07
CA ASP A 121 -24.82 -1.88 -9.21
C ASP A 121 -26.22 -1.35 -9.58
#